data_AF-R7K5B3-F1
#
_entry.id   AF-R7K5B3-F1
#
_cell.length_a   1.000
_cell.length_b   1.000
_cell.length_c   1.000
_cell.angle_alpha   90.00
_cell.angle_beta   90.00
_cell.angle_gamma   90.00
#
_symmetry.space_group_name_H-M   'P 1'
#
loop_
_entity.id
_entity.type
_entity.pdbx_description
1 polymer ?
#
loop_
_entity_poly.entity_id
_entity_poly.type
_entity_poly.pdbx_seq_one_letter_code
_entity_poly.pdbx_strand_id
1 'polypeptide(L)'
;MYELSLNVDKKDGHFLDYLARQLDRPLAQARGVSALEEIDDRTFFSLACYDESAGQMSALVKDLLADIFSIGYKNKYLSKKLNMGSEDLLSRTLINTMCIFDNSYDKTAIKRNLENIRNFSLDGFYNFRLGDVKKKWDEIVVLSNSYDTVINDYDTMRDFLMFLLEAIPTLVNNLSVVFDEESGFELFDEKGLRLNKLTTLSVRQEPEEDLLYNLVCINPAAVNFYGDWQSMSEQFKDIADSLFVINDMKSAKIS
;
A
#
# COMPACT_ATOMS: atom_id res chain seq x y z
N MET A 1 -2.72 -9.24 -31.63
CA MET A 1 -2.37 -9.78 -30.30
C MET A 1 -1.69 -8.67 -29.54
N TYR A 2 -2.20 -8.34 -28.36
CA TYR A 2 -1.64 -7.31 -27.52
C TYR A 2 -0.70 -7.95 -26.52
N GLU A 3 0.53 -7.44 -26.48
CA GLU A 3 1.59 -7.93 -25.62
C GLU A 3 2.21 -6.75 -24.89
N LEU A 4 2.58 -7.01 -23.64
CA LEU A 4 3.23 -6.05 -22.77
C LEU A 4 4.24 -6.78 -21.89
N SER A 5 5.42 -6.20 -21.74
CA SER A 5 6.47 -6.66 -20.85
C SER A 5 6.92 -5.52 -19.93
N LEU A 6 6.89 -5.81 -18.64
CA LEU A 6 7.37 -4.94 -17.56
C LEU A 6 8.63 -5.57 -16.97
N ASN A 7 9.59 -4.74 -16.57
CA ASN A 7 10.74 -5.21 -15.82
C ASN A 7 11.14 -4.27 -14.70
N VAL A 8 11.82 -4.82 -13.71
CA VAL A 8 12.38 -4.09 -12.58
C VAL A 8 13.65 -4.79 -12.09
N ASP A 9 14.53 -4.05 -11.43
CA ASP A 9 15.63 -4.62 -10.64
C ASP A 9 15.09 -5.64 -9.63
N LYS A 10 15.75 -6.80 -9.53
CA LYS A 10 15.29 -7.95 -8.74
C LYS A 10 14.92 -7.60 -7.29
N LYS A 11 15.61 -6.65 -6.65
CA LYS A 11 15.30 -6.23 -5.27
C LYS A 11 13.91 -5.59 -5.10
N ASP A 12 13.32 -5.15 -6.20
CA ASP A 12 11.99 -4.52 -6.28
C ASP A 12 10.98 -5.43 -7.02
N GLY A 13 11.30 -6.73 -7.17
CA GLY A 13 10.48 -7.72 -7.87
C GLY A 13 9.08 -7.91 -7.28
N HIS A 14 8.92 -7.63 -5.98
CA HIS A 14 7.64 -7.70 -5.26
C HIS A 14 6.56 -6.77 -5.85
N PHE A 15 6.96 -5.69 -6.55
CA PHE A 15 6.02 -4.85 -7.30
C PHE A 15 5.37 -5.61 -8.47
N LEU A 16 6.13 -6.47 -9.15
CA LEU A 16 5.62 -7.29 -10.23
C LEU A 16 4.80 -8.48 -9.71
N ASP A 17 5.14 -9.03 -8.53
CA ASP A 17 4.29 -10.01 -7.83
C ASP A 17 2.92 -9.43 -7.45
N TYR A 18 2.91 -8.19 -6.97
CA TYR A 18 1.66 -7.47 -6.72
C TYR A 18 0.84 -7.32 -8.01
N LEU A 19 1.47 -6.84 -9.08
CA LEU A 19 0.81 -6.63 -10.36
C LEU A 19 0.25 -7.93 -10.93
N ALA A 20 0.99 -9.04 -10.87
CA ALA A 20 0.55 -10.36 -11.30
C ALA A 20 -0.70 -10.82 -10.54
N ARG A 21 -0.71 -10.69 -9.19
CA ARG A 21 -1.87 -11.04 -8.35
C ARG A 21 -3.12 -10.21 -8.68
N GLN A 22 -2.95 -8.90 -8.92
CA GLN A 22 -4.08 -8.02 -9.27
C GLN A 22 -4.63 -8.31 -10.67
N LEU A 23 -3.80 -8.78 -11.59
CA LEU A 23 -4.18 -9.05 -12.97
C LEU A 23 -4.70 -10.47 -13.23
N ASP A 24 -4.53 -11.42 -12.30
CA ASP A 24 -4.92 -12.83 -12.48
C ASP A 24 -6.37 -12.99 -12.99
N ARG A 25 -7.34 -12.47 -12.23
CA ARG A 25 -8.76 -12.55 -12.61
C ARG A 25 -9.10 -11.72 -13.86
N PRO A 26 -8.66 -10.45 -14.01
CA PRO A 26 -8.85 -9.69 -15.24
C PRO A 26 -8.28 -10.37 -16.49
N LEU A 27 -7.09 -10.98 -16.41
CA LEU A 27 -6.47 -11.69 -17.52
C LEU A 27 -7.25 -12.96 -17.88
N ALA A 28 -7.67 -13.73 -16.88
CA ALA A 28 -8.51 -14.91 -17.12
C ALA A 28 -9.82 -14.55 -17.86
N GLN A 29 -10.48 -13.46 -17.45
CA GLN A 29 -11.68 -12.94 -18.12
C GLN A 29 -11.41 -12.49 -19.56
N ALA A 30 -10.23 -11.90 -19.81
CA ALA A 30 -9.78 -11.50 -21.13
C ALA A 30 -9.23 -12.66 -21.98
N ARG A 31 -9.25 -13.90 -21.47
CA ARG A 31 -8.60 -15.09 -22.08
C ARG A 31 -7.12 -14.83 -22.39
N GLY A 32 -6.48 -14.02 -21.57
CA GLY A 32 -5.07 -13.71 -21.64
C GLY A 32 -4.22 -14.69 -20.85
N VAL A 33 -2.92 -14.53 -20.98
CA VAL A 33 -1.90 -15.26 -20.23
C VAL A 33 -0.88 -14.27 -19.68
N SER A 34 -0.22 -14.66 -18.59
CA SER A 34 0.92 -13.93 -18.05
C SER A 34 2.02 -14.87 -17.59
N ALA A 35 3.24 -14.37 -17.57
CA ALA A 35 4.41 -15.04 -17.04
C ALA A 35 5.19 -14.07 -16.16
N LEU A 36 5.74 -14.58 -15.06
CA LEU A 36 6.68 -13.89 -14.20
C LEU A 36 7.99 -14.68 -14.21
N GLU A 37 9.08 -14.03 -14.57
CA GLU A 37 10.39 -14.67 -14.72
C GLU A 37 11.47 -13.81 -14.07
N GLU A 38 12.43 -14.46 -13.42
CA GLU A 38 13.66 -13.80 -12.99
C GLU A 38 14.79 -14.20 -13.93
N ILE A 39 15.44 -13.21 -14.53
CA ILE A 39 16.58 -13.40 -15.42
C ILE A 39 17.69 -12.48 -14.92
N ASP A 40 18.80 -13.08 -14.48
CA ASP A 40 19.92 -12.39 -13.84
C ASP A 40 19.45 -11.52 -12.66
N ASP A 41 19.73 -10.21 -12.71
CA ASP A 41 19.39 -9.22 -11.68
C ASP A 41 18.07 -8.48 -11.97
N ARG A 42 17.20 -9.06 -12.79
CA ARG A 42 15.94 -8.45 -13.25
C ARG A 42 14.77 -9.41 -13.08
N THR A 43 13.65 -8.87 -12.62
CA THR A 43 12.35 -9.55 -12.63
C THR A 43 11.54 -9.00 -13.81
N PHE A 44 10.92 -9.90 -14.57
CA PHE A 44 10.10 -9.61 -15.74
C PHE A 44 8.68 -10.09 -15.50
N PHE A 45 7.70 -9.25 -15.82
CA PHE A 45 6.30 -9.63 -15.93
C PHE A 45 5.83 -9.38 -17.35
N SER A 46 5.41 -10.44 -18.03
CA SER A 46 4.90 -10.35 -19.39
C SER A 46 3.45 -10.81 -19.42
N LEU A 47 2.61 -10.11 -20.18
CA LEU A 47 1.22 -10.51 -20.43
C LEU A 47 0.91 -10.48 -21.92
N ALA A 48 0.00 -11.34 -22.34
CA ALA A 48 -0.58 -11.33 -23.67
C ALA A 48 -2.10 -11.50 -23.59
N CYS A 49 -2.84 -10.74 -24.38
CA CYS A 49 -4.28 -10.89 -24.52
C CYS A 49 -4.76 -10.54 -25.94
N TYR A 50 -6.03 -10.82 -26.20
CA TYR A 50 -6.68 -10.47 -27.47
C TYR A 50 -6.79 -8.94 -27.63
N ASP A 51 -6.73 -8.45 -28.87
CA ASP A 51 -6.69 -7.02 -29.17
C ASP A 51 -7.96 -6.29 -28.72
N GLU A 52 -9.10 -6.99 -28.68
CA GLU A 52 -10.39 -6.49 -28.18
C GLU A 52 -10.30 -6.06 -26.71
N SER A 53 -9.43 -6.71 -25.93
CA SER A 53 -9.22 -6.42 -24.50
C SER A 53 -8.02 -5.48 -24.27
N ALA A 54 -7.28 -5.10 -25.31
CA ALA A 54 -6.02 -4.36 -25.20
C ALA A 54 -6.18 -3.01 -24.49
N GLY A 55 -7.23 -2.26 -24.84
CA GLY A 55 -7.51 -0.95 -24.24
C GLY A 55 -7.79 -1.06 -22.73
N GLN A 56 -8.66 -2.00 -22.34
CA GLN A 56 -9.01 -2.24 -20.95
C GLN A 56 -7.79 -2.73 -20.15
N MET A 57 -7.04 -3.68 -20.70
CA MET A 57 -5.85 -4.22 -20.04
C MET A 57 -4.76 -3.17 -19.88
N SER A 58 -4.52 -2.36 -20.92
CA SER A 58 -3.56 -1.25 -20.85
C SER A 58 -3.96 -0.23 -19.78
N ALA A 59 -5.24 0.15 -19.70
CA ALA A 59 -5.72 1.06 -18.67
C ALA A 59 -5.52 0.48 -17.25
N LEU A 60 -5.89 -0.78 -17.05
CA LEU A 60 -5.71 -1.47 -15.77
C LEU A 60 -4.25 -1.54 -15.34
N VAL A 61 -3.34 -1.93 -16.26
CA VAL A 61 -1.90 -1.96 -15.97
C VAL A 61 -1.38 -0.56 -15.61
N LYS A 62 -1.82 0.50 -16.32
CA LYS A 62 -1.42 1.88 -15.97
C LYS A 62 -1.91 2.30 -14.59
N ASP A 63 -3.11 1.88 -14.21
CA ASP A 63 -3.65 2.16 -12.89
C ASP A 63 -2.82 1.46 -11.80
N LEU A 64 -2.50 0.17 -11.99
CA LEU A 64 -1.64 -0.58 -11.06
C LEU A 64 -0.21 -0.02 -11.00
N LEU A 65 0.35 0.40 -12.14
CA LEU A 65 1.66 1.07 -12.17
C LEU A 65 1.61 2.39 -11.40
N ALA A 66 0.53 3.17 -11.54
CA ALA A 66 0.38 4.41 -10.77
C ALA A 66 0.42 4.12 -9.27
N ASP A 67 -0.24 3.07 -8.80
CA ASP A 67 -0.24 2.63 -7.40
C ASP A 67 1.16 2.18 -6.94
N ILE A 68 1.87 1.40 -7.76
CA ILE A 68 3.26 1.00 -7.49
C ILE A 68 4.16 2.22 -7.30
N PHE A 69 4.01 3.25 -8.14
CA PHE A 69 4.84 4.44 -8.02
C PHE A 69 4.43 5.36 -6.87
N SER A 70 3.13 5.61 -6.69
CA SER A 70 2.63 6.57 -5.72
C SER A 70 2.59 6.04 -4.29
N ILE A 71 2.56 4.72 -4.11
CA ILE A 71 2.58 4.06 -2.79
C ILE A 71 3.94 3.37 -2.58
N GLY A 72 4.28 2.39 -3.42
CA GLY A 72 5.47 1.55 -3.22
C GLY A 72 6.80 2.30 -3.34
N TYR A 73 7.04 2.94 -4.48
CA TYR A 73 8.25 3.75 -4.67
C TYR A 73 8.29 4.98 -3.78
N LYS A 74 7.13 5.59 -3.46
CA LYS A 74 7.05 6.69 -2.51
C LYS A 74 7.44 6.25 -1.11
N ASN A 75 6.92 5.13 -0.62
CA ASN A 75 7.32 4.56 0.66
C ASN A 75 8.83 4.33 0.68
N LYS A 76 9.38 3.65 -0.32
CA LYS A 76 10.84 3.44 -0.45
C LYS A 76 11.63 4.75 -0.44
N TYR A 77 11.09 5.81 -1.04
CA TYR A 77 11.71 7.14 -1.07
C TYR A 77 11.72 7.80 0.30
N LEU A 78 10.56 7.85 0.95
CA LEU A 78 10.36 8.47 2.26
C LEU A 78 11.13 7.73 3.35
N SER A 79 10.98 6.40 3.43
CA SER A 79 11.69 5.55 4.40
C SER A 79 13.21 5.71 4.33
N LYS A 80 13.77 6.03 3.17
CA LYS A 80 15.23 6.25 3.01
C LYS A 80 15.68 7.65 3.38
N LYS A 81 14.81 8.66 3.26
CA LYS A 81 15.18 10.09 3.33
C LYS A 81 14.71 10.76 4.62
N LEU A 82 13.68 10.23 5.27
CA LEU A 82 13.20 10.74 6.54
C LEU A 82 14.15 10.31 7.66
N ASN A 83 14.43 11.24 8.58
CA ASN A 83 15.28 10.99 9.75
C ASN A 83 14.50 10.35 10.92
N MET A 84 13.45 9.59 10.61
CA MET A 84 12.65 8.84 11.60
C MET A 84 13.11 7.38 11.61
N GLY A 85 13.01 6.73 12.78
CA GLY A 85 13.40 5.33 12.93
C GLY A 85 12.47 4.40 12.15
N SER A 86 12.76 4.09 10.89
CA SER A 86 11.91 3.24 10.04
C SER A 86 11.75 1.77 10.51
N GLU A 87 12.31 1.42 11.66
CA GLU A 87 12.26 0.08 12.24
C GLU A 87 11.03 -0.13 13.14
N ASP A 88 10.53 0.92 13.79
CA ASP A 88 9.39 0.80 14.70
C ASP A 88 8.05 0.87 13.94
N LEU A 89 6.97 0.35 14.54
CA LEU A 89 5.66 0.27 13.90
C LEU A 89 4.99 1.63 13.72
N LEU A 90 5.18 2.58 14.64
CA LEU A 90 4.60 3.92 14.56
C LEU A 90 5.21 4.68 13.38
N SER A 91 6.54 4.69 13.27
CA SER A 91 7.25 5.33 12.15
C SER A 91 6.81 4.76 10.80
N ARG A 92 6.71 3.43 10.67
CA ARG A 92 6.24 2.78 9.44
C ARG A 92 4.78 3.13 9.12
N THR A 93 3.90 3.11 10.12
CA THR A 93 2.49 3.51 9.98
C THR A 93 2.37 4.97 9.53
N LEU A 94 3.19 5.86 10.09
CA LEU A 94 3.23 7.26 9.71
C LEU A 94 3.68 7.43 8.25
N ILE A 95 4.78 6.79 7.83
CA ILE A 95 5.26 6.84 6.44
C ILE A 95 4.20 6.31 5.48
N ASN A 96 3.57 5.19 5.81
CA ASN A 96 2.49 4.61 5.02
C ASN A 96 1.30 5.59 4.90
N THR A 97 0.93 6.26 5.99
CA THR A 97 -0.14 7.27 6.01
C THR A 97 0.23 8.48 5.14
N MET A 98 1.48 8.96 5.21
CA MET A 98 1.97 10.02 4.32
C MET A 98 1.90 9.63 2.84
N CYS A 99 2.06 8.35 2.50
CA CYS A 99 1.92 7.88 1.13
C CYS A 99 0.46 7.88 0.65
N ILE A 100 -0.51 7.71 1.56
CA ILE A 100 -1.94 7.68 1.24
C ILE A 100 -2.52 9.10 1.15
N PHE A 101 -2.12 9.99 2.05
CA PHE A 101 -2.74 11.31 2.27
C PHE A 101 -2.92 12.16 1.00
N ASP A 102 -1.93 12.21 0.11
CA ASP A 102 -1.94 12.99 -1.14
C ASP A 102 -1.89 12.09 -2.41
N ASN A 103 -2.19 10.80 -2.25
CA ASN A 103 -1.99 9.78 -3.29
C ASN A 103 -2.74 10.07 -4.59
N SER A 104 -3.93 10.69 -4.51
CA SER A 104 -4.73 11.03 -5.70
C SER A 104 -4.02 12.03 -6.62
N TYR A 105 -3.30 12.99 -6.03
CA TYR A 105 -2.50 13.96 -6.77
C TYR A 105 -1.32 13.25 -7.44
N ASP A 106 -0.59 12.42 -6.69
CA ASP A 106 0.56 11.68 -7.20
C ASP A 106 0.18 10.74 -8.34
N LYS A 107 -0.88 9.93 -8.16
CA LYS A 107 -1.39 9.06 -9.23
C LYS A 107 -1.72 9.86 -10.49
N THR A 108 -2.35 11.02 -10.35
CA THR A 108 -2.69 11.88 -11.50
C THR A 108 -1.42 12.37 -12.21
N ALA A 109 -0.41 12.81 -11.47
CA ALA A 109 0.85 13.26 -12.04
C ALA A 109 1.65 12.11 -12.70
N ILE A 110 1.65 10.92 -12.09
CA ILE A 110 2.31 9.72 -12.61
C ILE A 110 1.62 9.25 -13.89
N LYS A 111 0.29 9.13 -13.90
CA LYS A 111 -0.48 8.67 -15.08
C LYS A 111 -0.26 9.56 -16.31
N ARG A 112 -0.07 10.87 -16.13
CA ARG A 112 0.27 11.81 -17.21
C ARG A 112 1.59 11.47 -17.91
N ASN A 113 2.51 10.78 -17.23
CA ASN A 113 3.79 10.37 -17.76
C ASN A 113 3.80 8.91 -18.26
N LEU A 114 2.75 8.12 -17.96
CA LEU A 114 2.63 6.72 -18.38
C LEU A 114 2.17 6.59 -19.84
N GLU A 115 3.08 6.92 -20.75
CA GLU A 115 2.92 6.73 -22.19
C GLU A 115 3.62 5.44 -22.65
N ASN A 116 3.00 4.72 -23.60
CA ASN A 116 3.51 3.49 -24.22
C ASN A 116 4.17 2.47 -23.26
N ILE A 117 3.34 1.71 -22.55
CA ILE A 117 3.79 0.74 -21.55
C ILE A 117 4.15 -0.65 -22.11
N ARG A 118 4.27 -0.83 -23.44
CA ARG A 118 4.48 -2.17 -24.04
C ARG A 118 5.80 -2.82 -23.62
N ASN A 119 6.87 -2.06 -23.47
CA ASN A 119 8.16 -2.53 -22.96
C ASN A 119 8.65 -1.51 -21.94
N PHE A 120 8.39 -1.77 -20.66
CA PHE A 120 8.45 -0.73 -19.64
C PHE A 120 9.31 -1.16 -18.45
N SER A 121 10.34 -0.37 -18.15
CA SER A 121 11.16 -0.55 -16.95
C SER A 121 10.64 0.34 -15.83
N LEU A 122 10.25 -0.27 -14.71
CA LEU A 122 9.71 0.43 -13.54
C LEU A 122 10.76 1.35 -12.92
N ASP A 123 11.95 0.81 -12.67
CA ASP A 123 13.08 1.53 -12.09
C ASP A 123 13.60 2.62 -13.02
N GLY A 124 13.64 2.37 -14.34
CA GLY A 124 13.96 3.38 -15.34
C GLY A 124 12.96 4.53 -15.34
N PHE A 125 11.65 4.23 -15.37
CA PHE A 125 10.62 5.26 -15.30
C PHE A 125 10.70 6.07 -14.01
N TYR A 126 10.86 5.41 -12.86
CA TYR A 126 11.05 6.07 -11.59
C TYR A 126 12.25 7.02 -11.61
N ASN A 127 13.40 6.59 -12.12
CA ASN A 127 14.64 7.37 -12.10
C ASN A 127 14.62 8.56 -13.08
N PHE A 128 13.97 8.41 -14.24
CA PHE A 128 14.09 9.39 -15.33
C PHE A 128 12.82 10.19 -15.64
N ARG A 129 11.63 9.72 -15.24
CA ARG A 129 10.34 10.36 -15.59
C ARG A 129 9.58 10.94 -14.40
N LEU A 130 9.93 10.57 -13.16
CA LEU A 130 9.23 11.04 -11.96
C LEU A 130 9.91 12.22 -11.25
N GLY A 131 10.75 13.00 -11.95
CA GLY A 131 11.48 14.12 -11.35
C GLY A 131 10.58 15.15 -10.65
N ASP A 132 9.49 15.58 -11.30
CA ASP A 132 8.60 16.59 -10.72
C ASP A 132 7.75 16.06 -9.56
N VAL A 133 7.39 14.76 -9.58
CA VAL A 133 6.73 14.11 -8.45
C VAL A 133 7.69 14.00 -7.26
N LYS A 134 8.94 13.59 -7.50
CA LYS A 134 9.98 13.49 -6.48
C LYS A 134 10.34 14.83 -5.82
N LYS A 135 10.26 15.95 -6.55
CA LYS A 135 10.44 17.30 -5.96
C LYS A 135 9.42 17.58 -4.84
N LYS A 136 8.17 17.15 -5.03
CA LYS A 136 7.13 17.28 -3.99
C LYS A 136 7.42 16.38 -2.80
N TRP A 137 7.87 15.16 -3.07
CA TRP A 137 8.29 14.27 -1.98
C TRP A 137 9.51 14.83 -1.23
N ASP A 138 10.42 15.54 -1.91
CA ASP A 138 11.51 16.27 -1.26
C ASP A 138 11.00 17.40 -0.37
N GLU A 139 9.96 18.13 -0.76
CA GLU A 139 9.32 19.14 0.10
C GLU A 139 8.79 18.50 1.40
N ILE A 140 8.14 17.33 1.32
CA ILE A 140 7.68 16.57 2.48
C ILE A 140 8.87 16.19 3.37
N VAL A 141 9.93 15.61 2.78
CA VAL A 141 11.15 15.22 3.50
C VAL A 141 11.78 16.40 4.21
N VAL A 142 11.93 17.54 3.53
CA VAL A 142 12.53 18.75 4.11
C VAL A 142 11.70 19.27 5.27
N LEU A 143 10.37 19.32 5.13
CA LEU A 143 9.48 19.76 6.21
C LEU A 143 9.59 18.83 7.41
N SER A 144 9.47 17.51 7.20
CA SER A 144 9.56 16.52 8.28
C SER A 144 10.91 16.54 9.00
N ASN A 145 12.01 16.56 8.26
CA ASN A 145 13.36 16.55 8.85
C ASN A 145 13.77 17.88 9.49
N SER A 146 13.13 19.00 9.13
CA SER A 146 13.41 20.30 9.78
C SER A 146 12.96 20.32 11.26
N TYR A 147 12.09 19.40 11.65
CA TYR A 147 11.59 19.23 13.01
C TYR A 147 12.05 17.92 13.65
N ASP A 148 13.27 17.48 13.33
CA ASP A 148 13.82 16.16 13.67
C ASP A 148 13.70 15.77 15.16
N THR A 149 14.00 16.70 16.08
CA THR A 149 13.87 16.45 17.53
C THR A 149 12.43 16.28 18.00
N VAL A 150 11.48 16.81 17.23
CA VAL A 150 10.04 16.77 17.52
C VAL A 150 9.41 15.57 16.83
N ILE A 151 9.82 15.23 15.61
CA ILE A 151 9.30 14.07 14.88
C ILE A 151 9.86 12.73 15.36
N ASN A 152 10.89 12.72 16.22
CA ASN A 152 11.37 11.51 16.87
C ASN A 152 10.78 11.31 18.29
N ASP A 153 9.91 12.22 18.73
CA ASP A 153 9.10 12.06 19.93
C ASP A 153 7.84 11.23 19.62
N TYR A 154 7.56 10.23 20.45
CA TYR A 154 6.49 9.27 20.22
C TYR A 154 5.11 9.94 20.20
N ASP A 155 4.83 10.79 21.19
CA ASP A 155 3.55 11.48 21.31
C ASP A 155 3.34 12.42 20.11
N THR A 156 4.38 13.13 19.70
CA THR A 156 4.30 14.03 18.54
C THR A 156 4.08 13.28 17.23
N MET A 157 4.76 12.14 17.01
CA MET A 157 4.51 11.30 15.83
C MET A 157 3.07 10.79 15.79
N ARG A 158 2.55 10.34 16.94
CA ARG A 158 1.18 9.87 17.08
C ARG A 158 0.18 10.99 16.79
N ASP A 159 0.39 12.18 17.35
CA ASP A 159 -0.47 13.34 17.11
C ASP A 159 -0.45 13.76 15.63
N PHE A 160 0.72 13.70 14.98
CA PHE A 160 0.82 13.97 13.55
C PHE A 160 0.13 12.90 12.69
N LEU A 161 0.24 11.63 13.07
CA LEU A 161 -0.48 10.53 12.43
C LEU A 161 -1.99 10.72 12.52
N MET A 162 -2.50 11.08 13.70
CA MET A 162 -3.92 11.41 13.92
C MET A 162 -4.36 12.58 13.03
N PHE A 163 -3.56 13.65 12.96
CA PHE A 163 -3.84 14.80 12.10
C PHE A 163 -3.92 14.41 10.61
N LEU A 164 -3.03 13.55 10.12
CA LEU A 164 -3.11 13.07 8.73
C LEU A 164 -4.36 12.21 8.50
N LEU A 165 -4.72 11.36 9.47
CA LEU A 165 -5.88 10.49 9.40
C LEU A 165 -7.19 11.29 9.32
N GLU A 166 -7.29 12.45 9.98
CA GLU A 166 -8.48 13.33 9.90
C GLU A 166 -8.79 13.81 8.46
N ALA A 167 -7.78 13.88 7.59
CA ALA A 167 -7.97 14.26 6.19
C ALA A 167 -8.30 13.06 5.28
N ILE A 168 -8.14 11.83 5.76
CA ILE A 168 -8.45 10.61 5.02
C ILE A 168 -9.96 10.35 5.15
N PRO A 169 -10.70 10.14 4.05
CA PRO A 169 -12.13 9.91 4.12
C PRO A 169 -12.45 8.56 4.77
N THR A 170 -13.42 8.54 5.68
CA THR A 170 -14.01 7.30 6.20
C THR A 170 -14.75 6.55 5.09
N LEU A 171 -14.32 5.33 4.79
CA LEU A 171 -14.94 4.49 3.77
C LEU A 171 -16.06 3.60 4.33
N VAL A 172 -15.95 3.21 5.59
CA VAL A 172 -16.87 2.32 6.31
C VAL A 172 -17.00 2.82 7.75
N ASN A 173 -18.19 2.82 8.34
CA ASN A 173 -18.33 3.31 9.72
C ASN A 173 -17.86 2.26 10.73
N ASN A 174 -18.30 1.01 10.56
CA ASN A 174 -17.94 -0.11 11.43
C ASN A 174 -17.22 -1.18 10.62
N LEU A 175 -15.95 -1.40 10.93
CA LEU A 175 -15.13 -2.43 10.29
C LEU A 175 -15.02 -3.63 11.23
N SER A 176 -15.28 -4.84 10.73
CA SER A 176 -14.99 -6.06 11.47
C SER A 176 -13.67 -6.64 11.00
N VAL A 177 -12.75 -6.86 11.93
CA VAL A 177 -11.46 -7.51 11.71
C VAL A 177 -11.54 -8.91 12.30
N VAL A 178 -11.35 -9.94 11.48
CA VAL A 178 -11.16 -11.32 11.95
C VAL A 178 -9.67 -11.62 11.85
N PHE A 179 -8.98 -11.73 12.98
CA PHE A 179 -7.53 -11.98 13.01
C PHE A 179 -7.22 -13.39 13.51
N ASP A 180 -6.31 -14.04 12.81
CA ASP A 180 -5.76 -15.36 13.11
C ASP A 180 -4.24 -15.33 12.88
N GLU A 181 -3.46 -15.81 13.84
CA GLU A 181 -1.99 -15.71 13.77
C GLU A 181 -1.39 -16.53 12.61
N GLU A 182 -2.04 -17.62 12.20
CA GLU A 182 -1.54 -18.50 11.14
C GLU A 182 -1.94 -18.01 9.73
N SER A 183 -3.17 -17.50 9.58
CA SER A 183 -3.75 -17.11 8.29
C SER A 183 -3.83 -15.60 8.05
N GLY A 184 -3.41 -14.79 9.04
CA GLY A 184 -3.47 -13.34 9.01
C GLY A 184 -4.86 -12.80 9.34
N PHE A 185 -5.28 -11.73 8.68
CA PHE A 185 -6.58 -11.09 8.97
C PHE A 185 -7.57 -11.13 7.81
N GLU A 186 -8.85 -10.96 8.08
CA GLU A 186 -9.89 -10.67 7.09
C GLU A 186 -10.69 -9.44 7.53
N LEU A 187 -11.22 -8.72 6.55
CA LEU A 187 -11.91 -7.46 6.75
C LEU A 187 -13.34 -7.57 6.22
N PHE A 188 -14.31 -7.12 7.01
CA PHE A 188 -15.72 -7.09 6.62
C PHE A 188 -16.34 -5.74 6.94
N ASP A 189 -17.17 -5.24 6.04
CA ASP A 189 -17.95 -4.03 6.29
C ASP A 189 -19.11 -4.28 7.26
N GLU A 190 -19.84 -3.22 7.59
CA GLU A 190 -21.03 -3.24 8.44
C GLU A 190 -22.19 -4.14 7.94
N LYS A 191 -22.16 -4.59 6.69
CA LYS A 191 -23.14 -5.52 6.10
C LYS A 191 -22.62 -6.96 6.06
N GLY A 192 -21.40 -7.20 6.56
CA GLY A 192 -20.74 -8.51 6.50
C GLY A 192 -20.15 -8.84 5.13
N LEU A 193 -20.00 -7.86 4.23
CA LEU A 193 -19.33 -8.07 2.96
C LEU A 193 -17.81 -8.01 3.15
N ARG A 194 -17.12 -9.03 2.63
CA ARG A 194 -15.66 -9.10 2.68
C ARG A 194 -15.03 -7.98 1.84
N LEU A 195 -14.11 -7.24 2.43
CA LEU A 195 -13.33 -6.21 1.77
C LEU A 195 -12.01 -6.78 1.24
N ASN A 196 -11.55 -6.23 0.11
CA ASN A 196 -10.22 -6.55 -0.41
C ASN A 196 -9.16 -5.88 0.45
N LYS A 197 -8.11 -6.63 0.80
CA LYS A 197 -6.95 -6.07 1.48
C LYS A 197 -6.20 -5.12 0.56
N LEU A 198 -5.81 -3.99 1.11
CA LEU A 198 -4.86 -3.06 0.55
C LEU A 198 -3.45 -3.47 0.98
N THR A 199 -2.44 -3.11 0.19
CA THR A 199 -1.04 -3.44 0.45
C THR A 199 -0.20 -2.17 0.52
N THR A 200 0.76 -2.18 1.44
CA THR A 200 1.78 -1.15 1.62
C THR A 200 2.74 -1.07 0.42
N LEU A 201 2.85 -2.16 -0.36
CA LEU A 201 3.89 -2.37 -1.37
C LEU A 201 5.33 -2.21 -0.84
N SER A 202 5.51 -2.28 0.49
CA SER A 202 6.82 -2.34 1.14
C SER A 202 7.42 -3.74 1.01
N VAL A 203 8.75 -3.82 1.12
CA VAL A 203 9.50 -5.10 1.11
C VAL A 203 9.22 -5.91 2.39
N ARG A 204 9.02 -5.21 3.51
CA ARG A 204 8.70 -5.81 4.80
C ARG A 204 7.19 -5.78 5.02
N GLN A 205 6.60 -6.94 5.29
CA GLN A 205 5.18 -7.10 5.58
C GLN A 205 5.05 -7.91 6.86
N GLU A 206 4.88 -7.21 7.98
CA GLU A 206 4.49 -7.82 9.25
C GLU A 206 2.96 -7.80 9.33
N PRO A 207 2.28 -8.84 9.87
CA PRO A 207 0.82 -8.88 9.91
C PRO A 207 0.16 -7.66 10.56
N GLU A 208 0.76 -7.13 11.63
CA GLU A 208 0.31 -5.93 12.33
C GLU A 208 0.48 -4.65 11.50
N GLU A 209 1.56 -4.53 10.75
CA GLU A 209 1.78 -3.39 9.85
C GLU A 209 0.76 -3.41 8.71
N ASP A 210 0.54 -4.57 8.10
CA ASP A 210 -0.45 -4.74 7.05
C ASP A 210 -1.87 -4.45 7.55
N LEU A 211 -2.19 -4.87 8.78
CA LEU A 211 -3.48 -4.56 9.40
C LEU A 211 -3.63 -3.07 9.66
N LEU A 212 -2.67 -2.41 10.33
CA LEU A 212 -2.71 -0.96 10.56
C LEU A 212 -2.83 -0.18 9.25
N TYR A 213 -2.08 -0.58 8.21
CA TYR A 213 -2.19 0.02 6.89
C TYR A 213 -3.62 -0.02 6.33
N ASN A 214 -4.27 -1.18 6.45
CA ASN A 214 -5.66 -1.33 6.02
C ASN A 214 -6.62 -0.51 6.86
N LEU A 215 -6.44 -0.46 8.19
CA LEU A 215 -7.26 0.36 9.07
C LEU A 215 -7.13 1.85 8.70
N VAL A 216 -5.92 2.36 8.48
CA VAL A 216 -5.66 3.74 8.04
C VAL A 216 -6.31 4.03 6.69
N CYS A 217 -6.17 3.14 5.70
CA CYS A 217 -6.76 3.35 4.38
C CYS A 217 -8.29 3.37 4.40
N ILE A 218 -8.92 2.55 5.25
CA ILE A 218 -10.38 2.46 5.38
C ILE A 218 -10.91 3.60 6.27
N ASN A 219 -10.09 4.04 7.22
CA ASN A 219 -10.39 5.03 8.25
C ASN A 219 -11.76 4.83 8.93
N PRO A 220 -12.02 3.65 9.55
CA PRO A 220 -13.32 3.38 10.14
C PRO A 220 -13.53 4.15 11.44
N ALA A 221 -14.79 4.49 11.74
CA ALA A 221 -15.12 5.13 13.01
C ALA A 221 -14.97 4.18 14.21
N ALA A 222 -15.27 2.89 14.00
CA ALA A 222 -15.06 1.84 14.99
C ALA A 222 -14.60 0.53 14.35
N VAL A 223 -13.82 -0.24 15.11
CA VAL A 223 -13.29 -1.55 14.71
C VAL A 223 -13.77 -2.61 15.69
N ASN A 224 -14.54 -3.58 15.20
CA ASN A 224 -14.90 -4.77 15.95
C ASN A 224 -13.83 -5.84 15.70
N PHE A 225 -13.01 -6.11 16.70
CA PHE A 225 -11.90 -7.05 16.59
C PHE A 225 -12.32 -8.43 17.08
N TYR A 226 -12.26 -9.42 16.20
CA TYR A 226 -12.53 -10.83 16.46
C TYR A 226 -11.23 -11.61 16.33
N GLY A 227 -10.67 -12.03 17.45
CA GLY A 227 -9.38 -12.73 17.50
C GLY A 227 -8.78 -12.64 18.90
N ASP A 228 -7.56 -13.12 19.07
CA ASP A 228 -6.84 -12.90 20.33
C ASP A 228 -6.22 -11.49 20.33
N TRP A 229 -7.02 -10.46 20.63
CA TRP A 229 -6.52 -9.09 20.77
C TRP A 229 -5.35 -9.02 21.76
N GLN A 230 -5.31 -9.90 22.77
CA GLN A 230 -4.26 -9.89 23.78
C GLN A 230 -2.91 -10.34 23.23
N SER A 231 -2.89 -11.15 22.15
CA SER A 231 -1.65 -11.60 21.52
C SER A 231 -0.98 -10.55 20.64
N MET A 232 -1.69 -9.47 20.29
CA MET A 232 -1.11 -8.31 19.59
C MET A 232 -0.03 -7.63 20.43
N SER A 233 0.95 -7.03 19.76
CA SER A 233 1.98 -6.23 20.39
C SER A 233 1.39 -5.00 21.11
N GLU A 234 2.01 -4.59 22.21
CA GLU A 234 1.60 -3.38 22.95
C GLU A 234 1.70 -2.13 22.07
N GLN A 235 2.69 -2.06 21.17
CA GLN A 235 2.81 -0.95 20.23
C GLN A 235 1.64 -0.91 19.24
N PHE A 236 1.22 -2.06 18.72
CA PHE A 236 0.04 -2.12 17.83
C PHE A 236 -1.23 -1.67 18.56
N LYS A 237 -1.46 -2.18 19.78
CA LYS A 237 -2.64 -1.81 20.58
C LYS A 237 -2.68 -0.31 20.85
N ASP A 238 -1.57 0.27 21.30
CA ASP A 238 -1.47 1.70 21.60
C ASP A 238 -1.76 2.57 20.37
N ILE A 239 -1.19 2.23 19.21
CA ILE A 239 -1.46 2.94 17.95
C ILE A 239 -2.93 2.78 17.56
N ALA A 240 -3.45 1.55 17.56
CA ALA A 240 -4.82 1.28 17.13
C ALA A 240 -5.87 1.97 18.01
N ASP A 241 -5.70 1.92 19.34
CA ASP A 241 -6.58 2.57 20.32
C ASP A 241 -6.51 4.11 20.24
N SER A 242 -5.37 4.64 19.79
CA SER A 242 -5.20 6.09 19.58
C SER A 242 -5.89 6.59 18.31
N LEU A 243 -5.97 5.75 17.27
CA LEU A 243 -6.53 6.12 15.97
C LEU A 243 -8.01 5.76 15.83
N PHE A 244 -8.47 4.69 16.49
CA PHE A 244 -9.79 4.11 16.26
C PHE A 244 -10.46 3.69 17.57
N VAL A 245 -11.79 3.64 17.57
CA VAL A 245 -12.55 3.01 18.65
C VAL A 245 -12.50 1.49 18.48
N ILE A 246 -11.68 0.80 19.26
CA ILE A 246 -11.57 -0.66 19.23
C ILE A 246 -12.57 -1.32 20.18
N ASN A 247 -13.40 -2.21 19.64
CA ASN A 247 -14.26 -3.12 20.40
C ASN A 247 -13.65 -4.53 20.35
N ASP A 248 -13.02 -4.96 21.44
CA ASP A 248 -12.55 -6.34 21.60
C ASP A 248 -13.76 -7.27 21.76
N MET A 249 -14.14 -7.91 20.66
CA MET A 249 -15.21 -8.90 20.62
C MET A 249 -14.60 -10.23 21.03
N LYS A 250 -14.40 -10.41 22.34
CA LYS A 250 -14.02 -11.70 22.93
C LYS A 250 -14.81 -12.78 22.22
N SER A 251 -14.10 -13.70 21.59
CA SER A 251 -14.70 -14.85 20.94
C SER A 251 -15.72 -15.44 21.90
N ALA A 252 -17.01 -15.27 21.58
CA ALA A 252 -18.02 -16.15 22.11
C ALA A 252 -17.52 -17.51 21.65
N LYS A 253 -16.92 -18.28 22.57
CA LYS A 253 -16.49 -19.64 22.29
C LYS A 253 -17.67 -20.29 21.57
N ILE A 254 -17.51 -20.54 20.28
CA ILE A 254 -18.45 -21.36 19.55
C ILE A 254 -18.23 -22.74 20.15
N SER A 255 -19.03 -23.03 21.17
CA SER A 255 -19.11 -24.32 21.84
C SER A 255 -19.71 -25.36 20.90
#